data_AF-A0AAJ1RPP5-F1
#
_entry.id   AF-A0AAJ1RPP5-F1
#
_cell.length_a   1.000
_cell.length_b   1.000
_cell.length_c   1.000
_cell.angle_alpha   90.00
_cell.angle_beta   90.00
_cell.angle_gamma   90.00
#
_symmetry.space_group_name_H-M   'P 1'
#
loop_
_entity.id
_entity.type
_entity.pdbx_description
1 polymer ?
#
loop_
_entity_poly.entity_id
_entity_poly.type
_entity_poly.pdbx_seq_one_letter_code
_entity_poly.pdbx_strand_id
1 'polypeptide(L)'
;MTISNDDEGECKRQESCPNCGSTNRQLGHSHHYCSDCGWELDQLDADPGFAPANSDPGGLRARASGRSRNGTTISVSGSGDRRARRLARTHGRATCDRPSFVDEIVGEIVRSCGSSRIAEDATRLLDRVNQAKDIGKRRKKMAGCAGMTYDDAKQYRTRVYAAASLHILNDDGRQNTSRHLARDWGLDYRDLVGAIRFLNSNRRRLAGEAPTPNDRPRNLLRELGTIREYLIQLAGADAANLVHETAIKILKGELELLEEGDEGMVGVGRFAPHSTPKAAFMAAVMAMAESGLERGLVRELYRNLPTIGVGNFVERSAHLFRQP
;
A
#
# COMPACT_ATOMS: atom_id res chain seq x y z
N MET A 1 0.48 -21.31 55.48
CA MET A 1 1.62 -20.62 54.86
C MET A 1 1.06 -19.70 53.79
N THR A 2 0.75 -18.49 54.19
CA THR A 2 0.31 -17.39 53.34
C THR A 2 1.57 -16.65 52.89
N ILE A 3 1.83 -16.66 51.59
CA ILE A 3 2.88 -15.87 50.96
C ILE A 3 2.29 -14.49 50.74
N SER A 4 2.80 -13.50 51.47
CA SER A 4 2.52 -12.09 51.27
C SER A 4 3.06 -11.68 49.91
N ASN A 5 2.23 -11.01 49.11
CA ASN A 5 2.64 -10.40 47.85
C ASN A 5 3.50 -9.17 48.17
N ASP A 6 4.69 -9.14 47.58
CA ASP A 6 5.62 -8.01 47.62
C ASP A 6 5.03 -6.82 46.86
N ASP A 7 5.25 -5.65 47.45
CA ASP A 7 4.80 -4.32 47.04
C ASP A 7 5.17 -3.97 45.60
N GLU A 8 4.17 -3.69 44.75
CA GLU A 8 4.37 -2.89 43.54
C GLU A 8 4.66 -1.44 43.95
N GLY A 9 5.93 -1.07 43.93
CA GLY A 9 6.40 0.30 44.19
C GLY A 9 5.92 1.27 43.11
N GLU A 10 4.74 1.85 43.29
CA GLU A 10 4.32 3.09 42.61
C GLU A 10 5.33 4.20 42.96
N CYS A 11 6.18 4.58 42.00
CA CYS A 11 7.01 5.78 42.08
C CYS A 11 6.08 7.02 42.10
N LYS A 12 5.66 7.45 43.30
CA LYS A 12 4.93 8.69 43.51
C LYS A 12 5.80 9.86 43.04
N ARG A 13 5.48 10.44 41.88
CA ARG A 13 6.11 11.67 41.39
C ARG A 13 5.90 12.76 42.44
N GLN A 14 6.96 13.25 43.07
CA GLN A 14 6.85 14.32 44.07
C GLN A 14 6.52 15.64 43.36
N GLU A 15 5.30 16.14 43.58
CA GLU A 15 4.77 17.34 42.89
C GLU A 15 5.45 18.64 43.32
N SER A 16 6.13 18.67 44.47
CA SER A 16 6.84 19.84 45.01
C SER A 16 8.29 19.52 45.34
N CYS A 17 9.16 20.53 45.19
CA CYS A 17 10.57 20.42 45.50
C CYS A 17 10.77 20.20 47.00
N PRO A 18 11.45 19.13 47.44
CA PRO A 18 11.65 18.85 48.86
C PRO A 18 12.54 19.88 49.56
N ASN A 19 13.31 20.67 48.81
CA ASN A 19 14.24 21.66 49.35
C ASN A 19 13.59 23.04 49.59
N CYS A 20 12.78 23.54 48.65
CA CYS A 20 12.18 24.88 48.75
C CYS A 20 10.65 24.92 48.71
N GLY A 21 9.99 23.77 48.55
CA GLY A 21 8.53 23.65 48.44
C GLY A 21 7.94 24.15 47.11
N SER A 22 8.78 24.65 46.19
CA SER A 22 8.32 25.14 44.89
C SER A 22 7.83 24.00 43.98
N THR A 23 6.77 24.26 43.22
CA THR A 23 6.25 23.37 42.18
C THR A 23 6.87 23.64 40.81
N ASN A 24 7.70 24.68 40.69
CA ASN A 24 8.29 25.06 39.41
C ASN A 24 9.48 24.13 39.06
N ARG A 25 9.28 23.36 38.00
CA ARG A 25 10.22 22.35 37.49
C ARG A 25 10.75 22.76 36.12
N GLN A 26 12.05 22.60 35.89
CA GLN A 26 12.71 22.83 34.62
C GLN A 26 13.35 21.53 34.12
N LEU A 27 13.33 21.32 32.81
CA LEU A 27 13.91 20.16 32.15
C LEU A 27 15.42 20.37 31.96
N GLY A 28 16.25 19.49 32.52
CA GLY A 28 17.68 19.43 32.24
C GLY A 28 18.04 18.32 31.24
N HIS A 29 19.33 17.99 31.16
CA HIS A 29 19.82 16.96 30.21
C HIS A 29 19.70 15.53 30.74
N SER A 30 19.68 15.32 32.05
CA SER A 30 19.61 13.99 32.69
C SER A 30 18.54 13.89 33.77
N HIS A 31 18.21 15.00 34.44
CA HIS A 31 17.19 15.07 35.49
C HIS A 31 16.33 16.32 35.31
N HIS A 32 15.17 16.34 35.96
CA HIS A 32 14.40 17.55 36.21
C HIS A 32 15.03 18.32 37.38
N TYR A 33 15.08 19.65 37.29
CA TYR A 33 15.58 20.52 38.35
C TYR A 33 14.48 21.47 38.82
N CYS A 34 14.49 21.85 40.10
CA CYS A 34 13.65 22.95 40.57
C CYS A 34 14.21 24.27 40.03
N SER A 35 13.38 25.05 39.33
CA SER A 35 13.82 26.32 38.74
C SER A 35 14.24 27.36 39.78
N ASP A 36 13.72 27.25 41.00
CA ASP A 36 13.86 28.31 42.01
C ASP A 36 15.06 28.08 42.93
N CYS A 37 15.47 26.83 43.15
CA CYS A 37 16.61 26.50 44.02
C CYS A 37 17.68 25.60 43.38
N GLY A 38 17.47 25.15 42.14
CA GLY A 38 18.40 24.29 41.40
C GLY A 38 18.49 22.85 41.91
N TRP A 39 17.62 22.44 42.85
CA TRP A 39 17.64 21.09 43.41
C TRP A 39 17.25 20.05 42.37
N GLU A 40 18.00 18.96 42.30
CA GLU A 40 17.76 17.82 41.39
C GLU A 40 16.58 17.00 41.89
N LEU A 41 15.57 16.85 41.04
CA LEU A 41 14.33 16.13 41.32
C LEU A 41 14.43 14.73 40.72
N ASP A 42 13.57 14.42 39.75
CA ASP A 42 13.48 13.08 39.17
C ASP A 42 14.44 12.95 37.99
N GLN A 43 15.02 11.75 37.84
CA GLN A 43 15.76 11.38 36.64
C GLN A 43 14.83 11.33 35.43
N LEU A 44 15.31 11.80 34.28
CA LEU A 44 14.56 11.67 33.04
C LEU A 44 14.47 10.20 32.66
N ASP A 45 13.27 9.78 32.24
CA ASP A 45 13.08 8.47 31.62
C ASP A 45 14.10 8.32 30.48
N ALA A 46 14.77 7.17 30.42
CA ALA A 46 15.71 6.90 29.34
C ALA A 46 14.99 7.06 28.01
N ASP A 47 15.49 7.97 27.16
CA ASP A 47 14.98 8.11 25.80
C ASP A 47 15.07 6.72 25.15
N PRO A 48 13.95 6.11 24.73
CA PRO A 48 13.97 4.83 24.02
C PRO A 48 14.77 4.91 22.71
N GLY A 49 15.24 6.11 22.36
CA GLY A 49 16.04 6.40 21.19
C GLY A 49 15.17 6.43 19.95
N PHE A 50 15.80 6.75 18.82
CA PHE A 50 15.20 6.54 17.52
C PHE A 50 15.06 5.03 17.27
N ALA A 51 13.97 4.42 17.72
CA ALA A 51 13.56 3.12 17.21
C ALA A 51 13.03 3.35 15.78
N PRO A 52 13.72 2.86 14.73
CA PRO A 52 13.10 2.84 13.41
C PRO A 52 11.77 2.12 13.55
N ALA A 53 10.72 2.56 12.86
CA ALA A 53 9.45 1.85 12.85
C ALA A 53 9.70 0.41 12.40
N ASN A 54 9.85 -0.50 13.37
CA ASN A 54 10.24 -1.86 13.11
C ASN A 54 9.09 -2.48 12.32
N SER A 55 9.39 -2.83 11.08
CA SER A 55 8.56 -3.79 10.37
C SER A 55 8.46 -5.04 11.25
N ASP A 56 7.26 -5.59 11.40
CA ASP A 56 7.01 -6.85 12.09
C ASP A 56 6.74 -7.94 11.04
N PRO A 57 7.79 -8.39 10.33
CA PRO A 57 7.65 -9.42 9.32
C PRO A 57 7.21 -10.75 9.96
N GLY A 58 7.51 -10.96 11.24
CA GLY A 58 7.07 -12.12 12.02
C GLY A 58 5.56 -12.14 12.19
N GLY A 59 4.97 -11.03 12.65
CA GLY A 59 3.53 -10.87 12.83
C GLY A 59 2.75 -10.99 11.52
N LEU A 60 3.25 -10.41 10.42
CA LEU A 60 2.63 -10.57 9.10
C LEU A 60 2.62 -12.04 8.64
N ARG A 61 3.72 -12.77 8.83
CA ARG A 61 3.81 -14.20 8.46
C ARG A 61 2.93 -15.06 9.35
N ALA A 62 2.88 -14.77 10.65
CA ALA A 62 2.00 -15.46 11.58
C ALA A 62 0.53 -15.30 11.16
N ARG A 63 0.12 -14.06 10.86
CA ARG A 63 -1.23 -13.75 10.38
C ARG A 63 -1.57 -14.41 9.04
N ALA A 64 -0.67 -14.33 8.06
CA ALA A 64 -0.83 -14.97 6.75
C ALA A 64 -0.98 -16.50 6.85
N SER A 65 -0.43 -17.11 7.91
CA SER A 65 -0.51 -18.55 8.16
C SER A 65 -1.59 -18.95 9.18
N GLY A 66 -2.38 -18.00 9.68
CA GLY A 66 -3.43 -18.26 10.68
C GLY A 66 -2.89 -18.64 12.06
N ARG A 67 -1.64 -18.29 12.37
CA ARG A 67 -1.03 -18.53 13.68
C ARG A 67 -1.36 -17.39 14.64
N SER A 68 -1.63 -17.73 15.90
CA SER A 68 -1.86 -16.75 16.96
C SER A 68 -0.71 -15.74 17.08
N ARG A 69 -1.07 -14.45 17.17
CA ARG A 69 -0.14 -13.32 17.30
C ARG A 69 0.59 -13.28 18.64
N ASN A 70 0.02 -13.94 19.66
CA ASN A 70 0.50 -13.89 21.04
C ASN A 70 1.15 -15.21 21.50
N GLY A 71 1.35 -16.16 20.58
CA GLY A 71 1.96 -17.46 20.88
C GLY A 71 3.43 -17.51 20.50
N THR A 72 4.28 -18.03 21.38
CA THR A 72 5.65 -18.42 21.02
C THR A 72 5.62 -19.62 20.06
N THR A 73 6.56 -19.66 19.12
CA THR A 73 6.68 -20.78 18.18
C THR A 73 7.73 -21.77 18.68
N ILE A 74 7.41 -23.06 18.60
CA ILE A 74 8.40 -24.13 18.82
C ILE A 74 9.27 -24.20 17.56
N SER A 75 10.51 -23.72 17.65
CA SER A 75 11.46 -23.81 16.56
C SER A 75 11.85 -25.28 16.32
N VAL A 76 11.84 -25.69 15.06
CA VAL A 76 12.24 -27.03 14.62
C VAL A 76 13.53 -26.98 13.79
N SER A 77 14.07 -25.77 13.59
CA SER A 77 15.31 -25.53 12.84
C SER A 77 16.49 -26.21 13.52
N GLY A 78 17.04 -27.25 12.88
CA GLY A 78 18.26 -27.94 13.31
C GLY A 78 18.06 -29.19 14.17
N SER A 79 16.83 -29.48 14.62
CA SER A 79 16.56 -30.67 15.45
C SER A 79 15.94 -31.80 14.63
N GLY A 80 16.68 -32.90 14.49
CA GLY A 80 16.17 -34.17 13.97
C GLY A 80 15.11 -34.82 14.87
N ASP A 81 14.83 -34.24 16.04
CA ASP A 81 13.96 -34.83 17.05
C ASP A 81 12.50 -34.94 16.58
N ARG A 82 11.99 -36.18 16.61
CA ARG A 82 10.60 -36.49 16.29
C ARG A 82 9.64 -35.91 17.32
N ARG A 83 10.05 -35.77 18.59
CA ARG A 83 9.21 -35.20 19.66
C ARG A 83 9.02 -33.69 19.47
N ALA A 84 10.10 -32.95 19.22
CA ALA A 84 10.01 -31.52 18.86
C ALA A 84 9.10 -31.28 17.63
N ARG A 85 9.23 -32.12 16.58
CA ARG A 85 8.33 -32.08 15.42
C ARG A 85 6.87 -32.37 15.76
N ARG A 86 6.62 -33.35 16.62
CA ARG A 86 5.27 -33.69 17.07
C ARG A 86 4.65 -32.55 17.89
N LEU A 87 5.40 -32.01 18.85
CA LEU A 87 5.01 -30.86 19.68
C LEU A 87 4.71 -29.63 18.82
N ALA A 88 5.57 -29.28 17.87
CA ALA A 88 5.34 -28.17 16.96
C ALA A 88 4.07 -28.34 16.12
N ARG A 89 3.78 -29.57 15.66
CA ARG A 89 2.53 -29.86 14.92
C ARG A 89 1.30 -29.76 15.82
N THR A 90 1.34 -30.31 17.03
CA THR A 90 0.22 -30.25 17.98
C THR A 90 -0.03 -28.82 18.44
N HIS A 91 1.01 -28.09 18.79
CA HIS A 91 0.93 -26.67 19.14
C HIS A 91 0.37 -25.86 17.97
N GLY A 92 0.84 -26.10 16.74
CA GLY A 92 0.29 -25.47 15.55
C GLY A 92 -1.21 -25.74 15.39
N ARG A 93 -1.67 -26.98 15.54
CA ARG A 93 -3.11 -27.30 15.48
C ARG A 93 -3.93 -26.66 16.59
N ALA A 94 -3.37 -26.56 17.80
CA ALA A 94 -4.04 -25.98 18.96
C ALA A 94 -4.10 -24.44 18.92
N THR A 95 -3.18 -23.81 18.21
CA THR A 95 -3.05 -22.34 18.12
C THR A 95 -3.43 -21.77 16.75
N CYS A 96 -3.76 -22.64 15.78
CA CYS A 96 -4.30 -22.26 14.49
C CYS A 96 -5.77 -21.91 14.64
N ASP A 97 -6.07 -20.62 14.65
CA ASP A 97 -7.43 -20.14 14.48
C ASP A 97 -7.80 -20.16 13.00
N ARG A 98 -9.09 -20.37 12.71
CA ARG A 98 -9.59 -20.27 11.34
C ARG A 98 -9.37 -18.83 10.86
N PRO A 99 -8.55 -18.60 9.81
CA PRO A 99 -8.20 -17.25 9.40
C PRO A 99 -9.46 -16.48 8.98
N SER A 100 -9.54 -15.22 9.38
CA SER A 100 -10.60 -14.34 8.90
C SER A 100 -10.41 -14.05 7.41
N PHE A 101 -11.45 -13.56 6.75
CA PHE A 101 -11.34 -13.18 5.34
C PHE A 101 -10.24 -12.12 5.10
N VAL A 102 -10.01 -11.22 6.07
CA VAL A 102 -8.93 -10.24 5.99
C VAL A 102 -7.56 -10.91 6.11
N ASP A 103 -7.42 -11.91 6.99
CA ASP A 103 -6.16 -12.65 7.14
C ASP A 103 -5.81 -13.43 5.87
N GLU A 104 -6.83 -13.96 5.17
CA GLU A 104 -6.63 -14.59 3.87
C GLU A 104 -6.19 -13.59 2.79
N ILE A 105 -6.71 -12.35 2.81
CA ILE A 105 -6.23 -11.26 1.93
C ILE A 105 -4.78 -10.92 2.25
N VAL A 106 -4.43 -10.76 3.54
CA VAL A 106 -3.05 -10.53 3.99
C VAL A 106 -2.15 -11.68 3.53
N GLY A 107 -2.63 -12.92 3.58
CA GLY A 107 -1.91 -14.07 3.06
C GLY A 107 -1.62 -14.02 1.56
N GLU A 108 -2.51 -13.49 0.73
CA GLU A 108 -2.21 -13.23 -0.70
C GLU A 108 -1.20 -12.09 -0.88
N ILE A 109 -1.30 -11.02 -0.08
CA ILE A 109 -0.34 -9.89 -0.13
C ILE A 109 1.07 -10.36 0.25
N VAL A 110 1.21 -11.08 1.37
CA VAL A 110 2.51 -11.56 1.86
C VAL A 110 3.12 -12.57 0.89
N ARG A 111 2.31 -13.42 0.24
CA ARG A 111 2.80 -14.33 -0.81
C ARG A 111 3.34 -13.59 -2.03
N SER A 112 2.80 -12.42 -2.34
CA SER A 112 3.14 -11.65 -3.55
C SER A 112 4.27 -10.65 -3.34
N CYS A 113 4.24 -9.94 -2.21
CA CYS A 113 5.14 -8.82 -1.92
C CYS A 113 6.12 -9.12 -0.77
N GLY A 114 6.10 -10.34 -0.23
CA GLY A 114 6.83 -10.70 0.97
C GLY A 114 6.35 -9.94 2.21
N SER A 115 7.14 -9.99 3.27
CA SER A 115 6.92 -9.23 4.51
C SER A 115 7.52 -7.81 4.39
N SER A 116 7.22 -7.11 3.32
CA SER A 116 7.74 -5.76 3.03
C SER A 116 6.92 -4.67 3.73
N ARG A 117 7.48 -3.46 3.82
CA ARG A 117 6.76 -2.26 4.30
C ARG A 117 5.45 -2.03 3.54
N ILE A 118 5.44 -2.29 2.22
CA ILE A 118 4.24 -2.19 1.38
C ILE A 118 3.15 -3.17 1.86
N ALA A 119 3.54 -4.40 2.20
CA ALA A 119 2.61 -5.40 2.74
C ALA A 119 2.04 -4.98 4.10
N GLU A 120 2.85 -4.36 4.96
CA GLU A 120 2.39 -3.81 6.25
C GLU A 120 1.40 -2.67 6.06
N ASP A 121 1.73 -1.73 5.18
CA ASP A 121 0.88 -0.59 4.89
C ASP A 121 -0.47 -1.02 4.28
N ALA A 122 -0.44 -2.05 3.42
CA ALA A 122 -1.65 -2.63 2.84
C ALA A 122 -2.49 -3.32 3.91
N THR A 123 -1.83 -4.04 4.82
CA THR A 123 -2.48 -4.68 5.97
C THR A 123 -3.12 -3.64 6.89
N ARG A 124 -2.41 -2.56 7.23
CA ARG A 124 -2.95 -1.43 8.03
C ARG A 124 -4.11 -0.73 7.33
N LEU A 125 -4.08 -0.62 6.01
CA LEU A 125 -5.21 -0.09 5.24
C LEU A 125 -6.44 -1.00 5.37
N LEU A 126 -6.26 -2.31 5.19
CA LEU A 126 -7.33 -3.29 5.30
C LEU A 126 -7.92 -3.34 6.69
N ASP A 127 -7.09 -3.33 7.73
CA ASP A 127 -7.55 -3.35 9.13
C ASP A 127 -8.39 -2.12 9.47
N ARG A 128 -7.91 -0.92 9.10
CA ARG A 128 -8.67 0.32 9.31
C ARG A 128 -10.02 0.27 8.61
N VAL A 129 -10.05 -0.14 7.34
CA VAL A 129 -11.30 -0.23 6.59
C VAL A 129 -12.22 -1.29 7.19
N ASN A 130 -11.70 -2.46 7.59
CA ASN A 130 -12.49 -3.55 8.14
C ASN A 130 -13.10 -3.21 9.51
N GLN A 131 -12.38 -2.42 10.34
CA GLN A 131 -12.91 -1.90 11.60
C GLN A 131 -14.14 -1.01 11.39
N ALA A 132 -14.16 -0.19 10.33
CA ALA A 132 -15.32 0.64 10.00
C ALA A 132 -16.43 -0.12 9.28
N LYS A 133 -16.07 -0.98 8.32
CA LYS A 133 -17.00 -1.79 7.53
C LYS A 133 -16.39 -3.14 7.21
N ASP A 134 -17.10 -4.17 7.66
CA ASP A 134 -16.78 -5.57 7.39
C ASP A 134 -16.64 -5.85 5.88
N ILE A 135 -15.39 -6.08 5.46
CA ILE A 135 -15.01 -6.39 4.07
C ILE A 135 -15.64 -7.73 3.66
N GLY A 136 -15.74 -8.66 4.59
CA GLY A 136 -16.30 -9.99 4.40
C GLY A 136 -17.74 -9.96 3.91
N LYS A 137 -18.56 -8.98 4.32
CA LYS A 137 -19.97 -8.89 3.86
C LYS A 137 -20.11 -8.51 2.38
N ARG A 138 -19.15 -7.80 1.81
CA ARG A 138 -19.18 -7.34 0.40
C ARG A 138 -18.68 -8.36 -0.61
N ARG A 139 -18.02 -9.44 -0.16
CA ARG A 139 -17.35 -10.42 -1.03
C ARG A 139 -18.27 -11.23 -1.96
N LYS A 140 -19.58 -11.29 -1.71
CA LYS A 140 -20.49 -12.25 -2.37
C LYS A 140 -20.87 -11.89 -3.83
N LYS A 141 -20.65 -10.66 -4.29
CA LYS A 141 -21.19 -10.15 -5.57
C LYS A 141 -20.08 -9.81 -6.58
N MET A 142 -19.22 -10.77 -6.90
CA MET A 142 -18.13 -10.58 -7.87
C MET A 142 -18.42 -11.31 -9.18
N ALA A 143 -18.31 -10.59 -10.30
CA ALA A 143 -18.63 -11.10 -11.63
C ALA A 143 -17.63 -12.18 -12.07
N GLY A 144 -16.34 -12.01 -11.77
CA GLY A 144 -15.29 -12.95 -12.14
C GLY A 144 -15.35 -14.29 -11.41
N CYS A 145 -16.24 -14.48 -10.44
CA CYS A 145 -16.48 -15.78 -9.81
C CYS A 145 -17.39 -16.72 -10.64
N ALA A 146 -17.94 -16.27 -11.76
CA ALA A 146 -18.87 -17.08 -12.55
C ALA A 146 -18.19 -18.37 -13.06
N GLY A 147 -18.80 -19.52 -12.79
CA GLY A 147 -18.29 -20.83 -13.22
C GLY A 147 -17.13 -21.39 -12.38
N MET A 148 -16.68 -20.68 -11.34
CA MET A 148 -15.60 -21.16 -10.46
C MET A 148 -16.11 -22.10 -9.37
N THR A 149 -15.23 -22.98 -8.89
CA THR A 149 -15.47 -23.76 -7.67
C THR A 149 -15.52 -22.85 -6.44
N TYR A 150 -16.02 -23.35 -5.31
CA TYR A 150 -16.07 -22.56 -4.07
C TYR A 150 -14.69 -22.03 -3.65
N ASP A 151 -13.67 -22.88 -3.72
CA ASP A 151 -12.31 -22.55 -3.30
C ASP A 151 -11.63 -21.58 -4.27
N ASP A 152 -11.79 -21.77 -5.58
CA ASP A 152 -11.28 -20.85 -6.59
C ASP A 152 -11.96 -19.48 -6.48
N ALA A 153 -13.28 -19.44 -6.29
CA ALA A 153 -14.01 -18.20 -6.08
C ALA A 153 -13.58 -17.51 -4.78
N LYS A 154 -13.25 -18.29 -3.73
CA LYS A 154 -12.73 -17.75 -2.47
C LYS A 154 -11.37 -17.09 -2.69
N GLN A 155 -10.43 -17.78 -3.36
CA GLN A 155 -9.13 -17.23 -3.70
C GLN A 155 -9.22 -16.02 -4.64
N TYR A 156 -10.12 -16.05 -5.63
CA TYR A 156 -10.37 -14.90 -6.50
C TYR A 156 -10.77 -13.68 -5.69
N ARG A 157 -11.73 -13.83 -4.76
CA ARG A 157 -12.20 -12.72 -3.91
C ARG A 157 -11.10 -12.13 -3.04
N THR A 158 -10.22 -12.96 -2.47
CA THR A 158 -9.10 -12.47 -1.67
C THR A 158 -8.07 -11.73 -2.53
N ARG A 159 -7.75 -12.26 -3.71
CA ARG A 159 -6.87 -11.60 -4.69
C ARG A 159 -7.41 -10.25 -5.16
N VAL A 160 -8.73 -10.12 -5.37
CA VAL A 160 -9.35 -8.83 -5.73
C VAL A 160 -9.10 -7.77 -4.67
N TYR A 161 -9.34 -8.06 -3.39
CA TYR A 161 -9.10 -7.09 -2.32
C TYR A 161 -7.62 -6.85 -2.06
N ALA A 162 -6.77 -7.87 -2.22
CA ALA A 162 -5.31 -7.73 -2.15
C ALA A 162 -4.81 -6.77 -3.22
N ALA A 163 -5.13 -7.01 -4.48
CA ALA A 163 -4.76 -6.15 -5.60
C ALA A 163 -5.30 -4.72 -5.44
N ALA A 164 -6.56 -4.57 -4.99
CA ALA A 164 -7.16 -3.27 -4.73
C ALA A 164 -6.40 -2.48 -3.64
N SER A 165 -6.02 -3.13 -2.54
CA SER A 165 -5.26 -2.49 -1.47
C SER A 165 -3.88 -2.02 -1.92
N LEU A 166 -3.17 -2.84 -2.71
CA LEU A 166 -1.87 -2.49 -3.27
C LEU A 166 -2.00 -1.38 -4.32
N HIS A 167 -3.07 -1.40 -5.13
CA HIS A 167 -3.34 -0.37 -6.11
C HIS A 167 -3.53 1.00 -5.46
N ILE A 168 -4.29 1.07 -4.37
CA ILE A 168 -4.48 2.30 -3.61
C ILE A 168 -3.15 2.86 -3.09
N LEU A 169 -2.28 2.00 -2.55
CA LEU A 169 -0.95 2.43 -2.12
C LEU A 169 -0.09 2.91 -3.28
N ASN A 170 -0.20 2.28 -4.45
CA ASN A 170 0.50 2.70 -5.65
C ASN A 170 0.04 4.10 -6.09
N ASP A 171 -1.27 4.36 -6.05
CA ASP A 171 -1.83 5.68 -6.36
C ASP A 171 -1.38 6.76 -5.38
N ASP A 172 -1.24 6.42 -4.09
CA ASP A 172 -0.64 7.28 -3.05
C ASP A 172 0.87 7.49 -3.23
N GLY A 173 1.48 6.93 -4.29
CA GLY A 173 2.91 7.10 -4.62
C GLY A 173 3.84 6.02 -4.07
N ARG A 174 3.31 4.98 -3.41
CA ARG A 174 4.10 3.83 -2.93
C ARG A 174 4.18 2.77 -4.02
N GLN A 175 5.14 2.95 -4.94
CA GLN A 175 5.32 2.09 -6.10
C GLN A 175 5.35 0.60 -5.72
N ASN A 176 4.55 -0.22 -6.42
CA ASN A 176 4.45 -1.66 -6.17
C ASN A 176 3.95 -2.45 -7.39
N THR A 177 3.92 -3.78 -7.27
CA THR A 177 3.57 -4.71 -8.36
C THR A 177 2.06 -4.93 -8.55
N SER A 178 1.19 -4.10 -7.96
CA SER A 178 -0.28 -4.24 -8.04
C SER A 178 -0.81 -4.41 -9.46
N ARG A 179 -0.26 -3.66 -10.40
CA ARG A 179 -0.59 -3.69 -11.83
C ARG A 179 -0.34 -5.06 -12.44
N HIS A 180 0.84 -5.63 -12.21
CA HIS A 180 1.21 -6.97 -12.68
C HIS A 180 0.35 -8.05 -12.01
N LEU A 181 0.19 -7.98 -10.69
CA LEU A 181 -0.62 -8.95 -9.93
C LEU A 181 -2.07 -9.00 -10.42
N ALA A 182 -2.69 -7.86 -10.68
CA ALA A 182 -4.06 -7.81 -11.18
C ALA A 182 -4.23 -8.50 -12.55
N ARG A 183 -3.25 -8.32 -13.44
CA ARG A 183 -3.22 -9.00 -14.75
C ARG A 183 -2.95 -10.49 -14.60
N ASP A 184 -1.91 -10.84 -13.85
CA ASP A 184 -1.43 -12.23 -13.73
C ASP A 184 -2.44 -13.12 -12.99
N TRP A 185 -3.22 -12.54 -12.09
CA TRP A 185 -4.36 -13.21 -11.45
C TRP A 185 -5.65 -13.22 -12.28
N GLY A 186 -5.67 -12.55 -13.45
CA GLY A 186 -6.83 -12.51 -14.33
C GLY A 186 -8.05 -11.85 -13.70
N LEU A 187 -7.85 -10.78 -12.92
CA LEU A 187 -8.94 -10.13 -12.19
C LEU A 187 -9.88 -9.36 -13.15
N ASP A 188 -11.19 -9.52 -12.95
CA ASP A 188 -12.17 -8.73 -13.70
C ASP A 188 -12.06 -7.25 -13.34
N TYR A 189 -12.09 -6.40 -14.36
CA TYR A 189 -11.97 -4.95 -14.23
C TYR A 189 -13.03 -4.35 -13.30
N ARG A 190 -14.30 -4.80 -13.41
CA ARG A 190 -15.41 -4.25 -12.64
C ARG A 190 -15.29 -4.62 -11.16
N ASP A 191 -14.87 -5.85 -10.88
CA ASP A 191 -14.64 -6.32 -9.52
C ASP A 191 -13.50 -5.57 -8.85
N LEU A 192 -12.36 -5.41 -9.55
CA LEU A 192 -11.20 -4.68 -9.04
C LEU A 192 -11.52 -3.20 -8.78
N VAL A 193 -12.13 -2.51 -9.75
CA VAL A 193 -12.54 -1.09 -9.58
C VAL A 193 -13.58 -0.94 -8.47
N GLY A 194 -14.52 -1.89 -8.37
CA GLY A 194 -15.51 -1.92 -7.29
C GLY A 194 -14.86 -2.03 -5.90
N ALA A 195 -13.85 -2.90 -5.77
CA ALA A 195 -13.08 -3.07 -4.54
C ALA A 195 -12.24 -1.82 -4.21
N ILE A 196 -11.55 -1.23 -5.18
CA ILE A 196 -10.79 0.01 -5.01
C ILE A 196 -11.70 1.14 -4.49
N ARG A 197 -12.86 1.35 -5.14
CA ARG A 197 -13.84 2.35 -4.71
C ARG A 197 -14.30 2.11 -3.29
N PHE A 198 -14.66 0.87 -2.96
CA PHE A 198 -15.09 0.51 -1.61
C PHE A 198 -14.02 0.82 -0.55
N LEU A 199 -12.78 0.38 -0.77
CA LEU A 199 -11.69 0.61 0.19
C LEU A 199 -11.40 2.12 0.34
N ASN A 200 -11.26 2.85 -0.76
CA ASN A 200 -10.97 4.29 -0.74
C ASN A 200 -12.09 5.11 -0.08
N SER A 201 -13.36 4.82 -0.37
CA SER A 201 -14.48 5.53 0.25
C SER A 201 -14.52 5.36 1.76
N ASN A 202 -14.24 4.15 2.28
CA ASN A 202 -14.24 3.92 3.72
C ASN A 202 -12.97 4.50 4.38
N ARG A 203 -11.81 4.42 3.71
CA ARG A 203 -10.57 5.05 4.18
C ARG A 203 -10.74 6.55 4.39
N ARG A 204 -11.29 7.27 3.40
CA ARG A 204 -11.47 8.73 3.47
C ARG A 204 -12.46 9.13 4.57
N ARG A 205 -13.57 8.41 4.69
CA ARG A 205 -14.57 8.64 5.76
C ARG A 205 -13.95 8.50 7.16
N LEU A 206 -13.06 7.53 7.35
CA LEU A 206 -12.36 7.30 8.61
C LEU A 206 -11.35 8.40 8.95
N ALA A 207 -10.63 8.89 7.94
CA ALA A 207 -9.59 9.89 8.15
C ALA A 207 -10.14 11.30 8.41
N GLY A 208 -11.47 11.51 8.25
CA GLY A 208 -12.05 12.87 8.24
C GLY A 208 -11.51 13.74 7.11
N GLU A 209 -10.78 13.14 6.17
CA GLU A 209 -10.12 13.83 5.07
C GLU A 209 -11.18 14.31 4.09
N ALA A 210 -11.18 15.62 3.82
CA ALA A 210 -11.79 16.14 2.61
C ALA A 210 -11.23 15.36 1.40
N PRO A 211 -11.99 15.18 0.31
CA PRO A 211 -11.45 14.61 -0.91
C PRO A 211 -10.15 15.34 -1.23
N THR A 212 -9.03 14.62 -1.22
CA THR A 212 -7.72 15.19 -1.58
C THR A 212 -7.92 15.88 -2.92
N PRO A 213 -7.55 17.18 -3.07
CA PRO A 213 -7.57 17.82 -4.36
C PRO A 213 -6.86 16.89 -5.33
N ASN A 214 -7.57 16.49 -6.37
CA ASN A 214 -7.04 15.54 -7.33
C ASN A 214 -5.93 16.29 -8.08
N ASP A 215 -4.69 16.18 -7.60
CA ASP A 215 -3.50 16.77 -8.22
C ASP A 215 -3.14 15.96 -9.48
N ARG A 216 -4.11 15.99 -10.41
CA ARG A 216 -4.12 15.23 -11.65
C ARG A 216 -2.91 15.59 -12.51
N PRO A 217 -2.49 16.87 -12.64
CA PRO A 217 -1.27 17.21 -13.36
C PRO A 217 -0.03 16.54 -12.77
N ARG A 218 0.18 16.64 -11.45
CA ARG A 218 1.32 15.99 -10.78
C ARG A 218 1.29 14.47 -10.96
N ASN A 219 0.12 13.86 -10.83
CA ASN A 219 -0.04 12.42 -11.01
C ASN A 219 0.24 12.00 -12.47
N LEU A 220 -0.19 12.79 -13.46
CA LEU A 220 0.09 12.52 -14.88
C LEU A 220 1.59 12.58 -15.16
N LEU A 221 2.29 13.60 -14.64
CA LEU A 221 3.73 13.75 -14.78
C LEU A 221 4.47 12.58 -14.13
N ARG A 222 4.04 12.14 -12.94
CA ARG A 222 4.60 10.97 -12.25
C ARG A 222 4.45 9.69 -13.09
N GLU A 223 3.27 9.47 -13.67
CA GLU A 223 3.02 8.31 -14.54
C GLU A 223 3.85 8.38 -15.83
N LEU A 224 3.97 9.55 -16.45
CA LEU A 224 4.83 9.74 -17.62
C LEU A 224 6.31 9.52 -17.28
N GLY A 225 6.76 9.91 -16.09
CA GLY A 225 8.10 9.61 -15.59
C GLY A 225 8.34 8.10 -15.47
N THR A 226 7.37 7.38 -14.91
CA THR A 226 7.43 5.91 -14.84
C THR A 226 7.48 5.28 -16.23
N ILE A 227 6.62 5.73 -17.16
CA ILE A 227 6.63 5.24 -18.54
C ILE A 227 7.98 5.51 -19.23
N ARG A 228 8.55 6.69 -19.03
CA ARG A 228 9.87 7.06 -19.55
C ARG A 228 10.95 6.09 -19.06
N GLU A 229 10.98 5.73 -17.78
CA GLU A 229 11.95 4.77 -17.25
C GLU A 229 11.89 3.40 -17.95
N TYR A 230 10.67 2.88 -18.18
CA TYR A 230 10.51 1.65 -18.96
C TYR A 230 10.91 1.82 -20.43
N LEU A 231 10.60 2.96 -21.04
CA LEU A 231 11.00 3.23 -22.43
C LEU A 231 12.51 3.39 -22.59
N ILE A 232 13.23 3.92 -21.59
CA ILE A 232 14.70 3.98 -21.61
C ILE A 232 15.27 2.57 -21.77
N GLN A 233 14.70 1.58 -21.06
CA GLN A 233 15.14 0.18 -21.15
C GLN A 233 14.78 -0.48 -22.49
N LEU A 234 13.69 -0.06 -23.13
CA LEU A 234 13.19 -0.69 -24.36
C LEU A 234 13.73 -0.07 -25.65
N ALA A 235 13.90 1.25 -25.68
CA ALA A 235 14.21 2.02 -26.89
C ALA A 235 15.40 2.98 -26.74
N GLY A 236 16.02 3.04 -25.55
CA GLY A 236 17.12 3.94 -25.25
C GLY A 236 16.68 5.31 -24.75
N ALA A 237 17.63 6.07 -24.19
CA ALA A 237 17.35 7.32 -23.50
C ALA A 237 16.80 8.42 -24.41
N ASP A 238 17.37 8.59 -25.60
CA ASP A 238 17.00 9.67 -26.51
C ASP A 238 15.56 9.53 -27.00
N ALA A 239 15.19 8.33 -27.46
CA ALA A 239 13.82 8.01 -27.85
C ALA A 239 12.83 8.18 -26.69
N ALA A 240 13.18 7.71 -25.49
CA ALA A 240 12.33 7.83 -24.32
C ALA A 240 12.10 9.29 -23.90
N ASN A 241 13.13 10.14 -23.97
CA ASN A 241 13.04 11.57 -23.68
C ASN A 241 12.15 12.28 -24.69
N LEU A 242 12.33 11.99 -25.99
CA LEU A 242 11.50 12.54 -27.06
C LEU A 242 10.03 12.17 -26.89
N VAL A 243 9.73 10.91 -26.58
CA VAL A 243 8.36 10.45 -26.29
C VAL A 243 7.79 11.15 -25.07
N HIS A 244 8.58 11.32 -24.00
CA HIS A 244 8.14 11.98 -22.78
C HIS A 244 7.76 13.45 -23.02
N GLU A 245 8.61 14.21 -23.73
CA GLU A 245 8.35 15.60 -24.08
C GLU A 245 7.14 15.75 -25.01
N THR A 246 7.02 14.89 -26.02
CA THR A 246 5.88 14.87 -26.93
C THR A 246 4.58 14.51 -26.21
N ALA A 247 4.61 13.56 -25.28
CA ALA A 247 3.45 13.20 -24.46
C ALA A 247 3.00 14.37 -23.56
N ILE A 248 3.93 15.14 -23.01
CA ILE A 248 3.62 16.37 -22.26
C ILE A 248 2.93 17.39 -23.17
N LYS A 249 3.45 17.62 -24.39
CA LYS A 249 2.83 18.55 -25.36
C LYS A 249 1.41 18.11 -25.72
N ILE A 250 1.20 16.81 -25.94
CA ILE A 250 -0.12 16.23 -26.21
C ILE A 250 -1.08 16.49 -25.04
N LEU A 251 -0.66 16.23 -23.80
CA LEU A 251 -1.51 16.45 -22.62
C LEU A 251 -1.79 17.93 -22.38
N LYS A 252 -0.83 18.83 -22.61
CA LYS A 252 -1.04 20.28 -22.55
C LYS A 252 -2.05 20.75 -23.60
N GLY A 253 -1.92 20.28 -24.84
CA GLY A 253 -2.85 20.61 -25.93
C GLY A 253 -4.29 20.12 -25.67
N GLU A 254 -4.44 19.10 -24.85
CA GLU A 254 -5.73 18.54 -24.42
C GLU A 254 -6.18 19.05 -23.04
N LEU A 255 -5.60 20.15 -22.53
CA LEU A 255 -6.03 20.81 -21.27
C LEU A 255 -5.94 19.91 -20.02
N GLU A 256 -4.97 18.99 -19.97
CA GLU A 256 -4.76 18.05 -18.84
C GLU A 256 -3.66 18.49 -17.87
N LEU A 257 -2.69 19.26 -18.37
CA LEU A 257 -1.53 19.78 -17.62
C LEU A 257 -1.60 21.30 -17.56
N LEU A 258 -2.72 21.80 -17.04
CA LEU A 258 -3.01 23.22 -16.90
C LEU A 258 -2.14 23.86 -15.81
N GLU A 259 -1.82 25.14 -15.99
CA GLU A 259 -1.01 25.93 -15.06
C GLU A 259 -1.91 26.63 -14.01
N GLU A 260 -1.32 27.16 -12.94
CA GLU A 260 -2.07 27.89 -11.90
C GLU A 260 -2.84 29.08 -12.51
N GLY A 261 -4.17 29.08 -12.37
CA GLY A 261 -5.08 30.08 -12.96
C GLY A 261 -6.12 29.51 -13.93
N ASP A 262 -5.92 28.30 -14.43
CA ASP A 262 -6.80 27.63 -15.43
C ASP A 262 -7.79 26.61 -14.80
N GLU A 263 -8.10 26.74 -13.51
CA GLU A 263 -8.85 25.76 -12.72
C GLU A 263 -10.23 25.38 -13.32
N GLY A 264 -10.85 26.31 -14.05
CA GLY A 264 -12.15 26.10 -14.71
C GLY A 264 -12.12 25.18 -15.94
N MET A 265 -10.93 24.87 -16.48
CA MET A 265 -10.77 24.03 -17.68
C MET A 265 -10.37 22.58 -17.36
N VAL A 266 -10.19 22.26 -16.07
CA VAL A 266 -9.82 20.92 -15.62
C VAL A 266 -10.94 19.94 -15.98
N GLY A 267 -10.59 18.94 -16.79
CA GLY A 267 -11.51 17.85 -17.13
C GLY A 267 -12.30 18.03 -18.42
N VAL A 268 -11.95 19.01 -19.27
CA VAL A 268 -12.57 19.25 -20.59
C VAL A 268 -11.90 18.43 -21.71
N GLY A 269 -10.64 18.04 -21.53
CA GLY A 269 -9.83 17.31 -22.50
C GLY A 269 -10.29 15.89 -22.85
N ARG A 270 -9.81 15.36 -23.99
CA ARG A 270 -10.12 13.98 -24.41
C ARG A 270 -9.73 12.90 -23.40
N PHE A 271 -8.75 13.20 -22.54
CA PHE A 271 -8.24 12.27 -21.53
C PHE A 271 -8.96 12.39 -20.18
N ALA A 272 -9.84 13.37 -20.01
CA ALA A 272 -10.47 13.68 -18.73
C ALA A 272 -11.36 12.55 -18.19
N PRO A 273 -12.10 11.80 -19.04
CA PRO A 273 -12.88 10.65 -18.59
C PRO A 273 -12.01 9.47 -18.12
N HIS A 274 -10.69 9.52 -18.32
CA HIS A 274 -9.78 8.43 -18.01
C HIS A 274 -9.03 8.66 -16.69
N SER A 275 -8.76 7.56 -15.98
CA SER A 275 -7.85 7.57 -14.83
C SER A 275 -6.46 8.04 -15.26
N THR A 276 -5.75 8.73 -14.38
CA THR A 276 -4.42 9.28 -14.65
C THR A 276 -3.42 8.29 -15.27
N PRO A 277 -3.27 7.03 -14.77
CA PRO A 277 -2.36 6.07 -15.41
C PRO A 277 -2.75 5.73 -16.85
N LYS A 278 -4.06 5.62 -17.13
CA LYS A 278 -4.60 5.34 -18.46
C LYS A 278 -4.39 6.52 -19.41
N ALA A 279 -4.66 7.74 -18.95
CA ALA A 279 -4.45 8.97 -19.71
C ALA A 279 -2.97 9.13 -20.09
N ALA A 280 -2.06 9.00 -19.12
CA ALA A 280 -0.61 9.06 -19.35
C ALA A 280 -0.15 7.98 -20.34
N PHE A 281 -0.63 6.74 -20.20
CA PHE A 281 -0.29 5.66 -21.12
C PHE A 281 -0.80 5.94 -22.54
N MET A 282 -2.04 6.40 -22.69
CA MET A 282 -2.60 6.75 -24.00
C MET A 282 -1.81 7.88 -24.67
N ALA A 283 -1.49 8.94 -23.93
CA ALA A 283 -0.67 10.05 -24.42
C ALA A 283 0.74 9.58 -24.83
N ALA A 284 1.37 8.71 -24.04
CA ALA A 284 2.66 8.13 -24.39
C ALA A 284 2.60 7.29 -25.67
N VAL A 285 1.57 6.46 -25.86
CA VAL A 285 1.41 5.67 -27.10
C VAL A 285 1.24 6.56 -28.33
N MET A 286 0.51 7.67 -28.20
CA MET A 286 0.38 8.65 -29.29
C MET A 286 1.72 9.33 -29.59
N ALA A 287 2.45 9.74 -28.55
CA ALA A 287 3.79 10.30 -28.68
C ALA A 287 4.79 9.30 -29.30
N MET A 288 4.69 8.01 -28.98
CA MET A 288 5.49 6.95 -29.63
C MET A 288 5.22 6.88 -31.14
N ALA A 289 3.95 6.97 -31.55
CA ALA A 289 3.57 6.99 -32.96
C ALA A 289 4.09 8.25 -33.67
N GLU A 290 3.91 9.43 -33.07
CA GLU A 290 4.43 10.70 -33.60
C GLU A 290 5.96 10.73 -33.70
N SER A 291 6.65 10.04 -32.78
CA SER A 291 8.11 9.92 -32.76
C SER A 291 8.65 8.81 -33.68
N GLY A 292 7.78 8.15 -34.45
CA GLY A 292 8.17 7.10 -35.41
C GLY A 292 8.61 5.78 -34.79
N LEU A 293 8.27 5.51 -33.52
CA LEU A 293 8.59 4.23 -32.88
C LEU A 293 7.70 3.09 -33.38
N GLU A 294 8.24 1.89 -33.36
CA GLU A 294 7.50 0.71 -33.79
C GLU A 294 6.37 0.34 -32.83
N ARG A 295 5.24 -0.12 -33.40
CA ARG A 295 4.10 -0.63 -32.62
C ARG A 295 4.48 -1.77 -31.67
N GLY A 296 5.49 -2.57 -32.02
CA GLY A 296 5.99 -3.67 -31.18
C GLY A 296 6.32 -3.20 -29.76
N LEU A 297 6.96 -2.03 -29.65
CA LEU A 297 7.36 -1.42 -28.38
C LEU A 297 6.15 -1.06 -27.50
N VAL A 298 5.00 -0.71 -28.09
CA VAL A 298 3.78 -0.44 -27.30
C VAL A 298 3.30 -1.69 -26.58
N ARG A 299 3.37 -2.85 -27.24
CA ARG A 299 2.98 -4.13 -26.63
C ARG A 299 3.95 -4.54 -25.54
N GLU A 300 5.25 -4.31 -25.75
CA GLU A 300 6.28 -4.58 -24.75
C GLU A 300 6.16 -3.65 -23.55
N LEU A 301 5.93 -2.36 -23.77
CA LEU A 301 5.64 -1.40 -22.71
C LEU A 301 4.42 -1.83 -21.91
N TYR A 302 3.32 -2.22 -22.56
CA TYR A 302 2.13 -2.71 -21.85
C TYR A 302 2.38 -4.01 -21.08
N ARG A 303 3.22 -4.90 -21.60
CA ARG A 303 3.63 -6.13 -20.90
C ARG A 303 4.44 -5.82 -19.65
N ASN A 304 5.31 -4.82 -19.70
CA ASN A 304 6.16 -4.42 -18.58
C ASN A 304 5.46 -3.46 -17.60
N LEU A 305 4.46 -2.71 -18.05
CA LEU A 305 3.67 -1.78 -17.25
C LEU A 305 2.17 -1.94 -17.57
N PRO A 306 1.53 -3.01 -17.06
CA PRO A 306 0.13 -3.29 -17.36
C PRO A 306 -0.78 -2.26 -16.68
N THR A 307 -1.40 -1.40 -17.48
CA THR A 307 -2.33 -0.40 -16.96
C THR A 307 -3.78 -0.89 -17.04
N ILE A 308 -4.54 -0.69 -15.96
CA ILE A 308 -5.93 -1.12 -15.86
C ILE A 308 -6.77 -0.42 -16.95
N GLY A 309 -7.56 -1.20 -17.70
CA GLY A 309 -8.48 -0.66 -18.72
C GLY A 309 -7.80 -0.14 -20.00
N VAL A 310 -6.51 -0.44 -20.20
CA VAL A 310 -5.71 -0.03 -21.37
C VAL A 310 -5.54 -1.15 -22.41
N GLY A 311 -5.74 -2.43 -22.05
CA GLY A 311 -5.51 -3.56 -22.98
C GLY A 311 -6.27 -3.43 -24.31
N ASN A 312 -7.56 -3.08 -24.27
CA ASN A 312 -8.35 -2.84 -25.49
C ASN A 312 -7.83 -1.68 -26.34
N PHE A 313 -7.25 -0.66 -25.71
CA PHE A 313 -6.65 0.48 -26.42
C PHE A 313 -5.35 0.07 -27.12
N VAL A 314 -4.49 -0.71 -26.45
CA VAL A 314 -3.23 -1.23 -27.02
C VAL A 314 -3.48 -2.07 -28.27
N GLU A 315 -4.53 -2.89 -28.28
CA GLU A 315 -4.86 -3.66 -29.49
C GLU A 315 -5.39 -2.77 -30.62
N ARG A 316 -6.16 -1.73 -30.30
CA ARG A 316 -6.75 -0.82 -31.28
C ARG A 316 -5.79 0.27 -31.76
N SER A 317 -4.71 0.58 -31.05
CA SER A 317 -3.77 1.64 -31.39
C SER A 317 -3.01 1.39 -32.70
N ALA A 318 -3.19 0.22 -33.33
CA ALA A 318 -2.62 -0.13 -34.64
C ALA A 318 -2.73 0.96 -35.71
N HIS A 319 -3.87 1.67 -35.74
CA HIS A 319 -4.14 2.72 -36.72
C HIS A 319 -3.23 3.94 -36.55
N LEU A 320 -2.74 4.22 -35.33
CA LEU A 320 -1.84 5.35 -35.05
C LEU A 320 -0.45 5.15 -35.67
N PHE A 321 -0.04 3.89 -35.86
CA PHE A 321 1.28 3.53 -36.38
C PHE A 321 1.27 3.22 -37.89
N ARG A 322 0.13 3.42 -38.55
CA ARG A 322 0.06 3.38 -40.01
C ARG A 322 0.44 4.77 -40.49
N GLN A 323 1.67 4.94 -40.99
CA GLN A 323 2.00 6.15 -41.73
C GLN A 323 1.08 6.24 -42.96
N PRO A 324 0.67 7.45 -43.38
CA PRO A 324 -0.02 7.65 -44.65
C PRO A 324 0.82 7.21 -45.85
#